data_AF-A0A3D1PB36-F1
#
_entry.id   AF-A0A3D1PB36-F1
#
_cell.length_a   1.000
_cell.length_b   1.000
_cell.length_c   1.000
_cell.angle_alpha   90.00
_cell.angle_beta   90.00
_cell.angle_gamma   90.00
#
_symmetry.space_group_name_H-M   'P 1'
#
loop_
_entity.id
_entity.type
_entity.pdbx_description
1 polymer ?
#
loop_
_entity_poly.entity_id
_entity_poly.type
_entity_poly.pdbx_seq_one_letter_code
_entity_poly.pdbx_strand_id
1 'polypeptide(L)' 'PDWTENELQTVFRAVYRQVLGNDYVMKAERLSSAESLLRQGSMTVREFVRAVAKSDLYKNKFFYPNSNQRFV' A
#
# COMPACT_ATOMS: atom_id res chain seq x y z
N PRO A 1 -3.56 -14.84 -15.04
CA PRO A 1 -2.97 -14.74 -13.68
C PRO A 1 -3.86 -15.52 -12.70
N ASP A 2 -3.43 -16.72 -12.31
CA ASP A 2 -4.25 -17.65 -11.51
C ASP A 2 -4.03 -17.46 -10.01
N TRP A 3 -4.19 -16.24 -9.52
CA TRP A 3 -4.11 -15.95 -8.09
C TRP A 3 -5.49 -16.06 -7.47
N THR A 4 -5.57 -16.69 -6.30
CA THR A 4 -6.82 -16.73 -5.54
C THR A 4 -7.07 -15.41 -4.83
N GLU A 5 -8.33 -15.06 -4.59
CA GLU A 5 -8.67 -13.83 -3.87
C GLU A 5 -8.03 -13.79 -2.47
N ASN A 6 -7.86 -14.96 -1.82
CA ASN A 6 -7.18 -15.06 -0.53
C ASN A 6 -5.70 -14.71 -0.60
N GLU A 7 -5.00 -15.12 -1.65
CA GLU A 7 -3.60 -14.76 -1.89
C GLU A 7 -3.47 -13.25 -2.13
N LEU A 8 -4.34 -12.67 -2.96
CA LEU A 8 -4.38 -11.23 -3.19
C LEU A 8 -4.61 -10.45 -1.89
N GLN A 9 -5.59 -10.87 -1.07
CA GLN A 9 -5.83 -10.25 0.24
C GLN A 9 -4.63 -10.35 1.17
N THR A 10 -3.89 -11.46 1.12
CA THR A 10 -2.67 -11.65 1.90
C THR A 10 -1.57 -10.70 1.43
N VAL A 11 -1.39 -10.55 0.12
CA VAL A 11 -0.45 -9.59 -0.48
C VAL A 11 -0.81 -8.15 -0.11
N PHE A 12 -2.08 -7.76 -0.20
CA PHE A 12 -2.53 -6.43 0.19
C PHE A 12 -2.17 -6.15 1.65
N ARG A 13 -2.51 -7.06 2.56
CA ARG A 13 -2.18 -6.93 3.99
C ARG A 13 -0.68 -6.85 4.23
N ALA A 14 0.12 -7.69 3.56
CA ALA A 14 1.56 -7.69 3.68
C ALA A 14 2.17 -6.35 3.22
N VAL A 15 1.71 -5.81 2.08
CA VAL A 15 2.19 -4.53 1.55
C VAL A 15 1.82 -3.37 2.47
N TYR A 16 0.57 -3.31 2.97
CA TYR A 16 0.19 -2.25 3.91
C TYR A 16 1.00 -2.33 5.20
N ARG A 17 1.22 -3.52 5.77
CA ARG A 17 2.06 -3.68 6.96
C ARG A 17 3.51 -3.26 6.72
N GLN A 18 4.06 -3.64 5.58
CA GLN A 18 5.45 -3.33 5.24
C GLN A 18 5.67 -1.84 5.00
N VAL A 19 4.77 -1.20 4.24
CA VAL A 19 4.93 0.22 3.87
C VAL A 19 4.52 1.13 5.01
N LEU A 20 3.46 0.81 5.76
CA LEU A 20 2.92 1.67 6.82
C LEU A 20 3.43 1.27 8.22
N GLY A 21 4.44 0.41 8.33
CA GLY A 21 5.11 0.12 9.60
C GLY A 21 4.21 -0.59 10.63
N ASN A 22 3.39 -1.55 10.20
CA ASN A 22 2.41 -2.28 11.02
C ASN A 22 1.27 -1.41 11.59
N ASP A 23 1.05 -0.23 11.02
CA ASP A 23 -0.08 0.61 11.42
C ASP A 23 -1.42 0.01 10.95
N TYR A 24 -2.46 0.13 11.79
CA TYR A 24 -3.79 -0.35 11.45
C TYR A 24 -4.45 0.63 10.49
N VAL A 25 -4.32 0.34 9.19
CA VAL A 25 -5.00 1.08 8.12
C VAL A 25 -6.50 0.86 8.26
N MET A 26 -7.25 1.93 8.50
CA MET A 26 -8.70 1.87 8.54
C MET A 26 -9.23 1.52 7.14
N LYS A 27 -10.38 0.85 7.02
CA LYS A 27 -10.94 0.45 5.72
C LYS A 27 -11.13 1.62 4.74
N ALA A 28 -11.37 2.83 5.26
CA ALA A 28 -11.51 4.06 4.48
C ALA A 28 -10.18 4.58 3.88
N GLU A 29 -9.05 4.15 4.43
CA GLU A 29 -7.70 4.54 4.02
C GLU A 29 -7.12 3.60 2.94
N ARG A 30 -7.84 2.53 2.59
CA ARG A 30 -7.40 1.55 1.58
C ARG A 30 -7.58 2.10 0.18
N LEU A 31 -6.55 1.93 -0.65
CA LEU A 31 -6.54 2.35 -2.05
C LEU A 31 -7.28 1.31 -2.91
N SER A 32 -8.61 1.33 -2.88
CA SER A 32 -9.49 0.40 -3.61
C SER A 32 -9.22 0.37 -5.12
N SER A 33 -8.83 1.50 -5.70
CA SER A 33 -8.45 1.63 -7.10
C SER A 33 -7.21 0.80 -7.41
N ALA A 34 -6.18 0.89 -6.57
CA ALA A 34 -4.93 0.17 -6.74
C ALA A 34 -5.09 -1.34 -6.50
N GLU A 35 -5.92 -1.73 -5.52
CA GLU A 35 -6.27 -3.15 -5.29
C GLU A 35 -6.98 -3.74 -6.53
N SER A 36 -7.89 -2.98 -7.15
CA SER A 36 -8.61 -3.42 -8.36
C SER A 36 -7.69 -3.56 -9.57
N LEU A 37 -6.71 -2.66 -9.73
CA LEU A 37 -5.72 -2.73 -10.80
C LEU A 37 -4.79 -3.95 -10.65
N LEU A 38 -4.38 -4.29 -9.43
CA LEU A 38 -3.62 -5.51 -9.15
C LEU A 38 -4.46 -6.76 -9.45
N ARG A 39 -5.75 -6.76 -9.07
CA ARG A 39 -6.68 -7.88 -9.34
C ARG A 39 -6.88 -8.10 -10.85
N GLN A 40 -6.92 -7.04 -11.65
CA GLN A 40 -7.03 -7.12 -13.11
C GLN A 40 -5.70 -7.49 -13.80
N GLY A 41 -4.59 -7.58 -13.06
CA GLY A 41 -3.27 -7.83 -13.64
C GLY A 41 -2.71 -6.66 -14.47
N SER A 42 -3.33 -5.48 -14.38
CA SER A 42 -2.90 -4.25 -15.06
C SER A 42 -1.68 -3.61 -14.37
N MET A 43 -1.39 -4.04 -13.14
CA MET A 43 -0.33 -3.51 -12.29
C MET A 43 0.46 -4.66 -11.66
N THR A 44 1.77 -4.47 -11.50
CA THR A 44 2.65 -5.38 -10.76
C THR A 44 2.65 -5.08 -9.26
N VAL A 45 3.04 -6.04 -8.42
CA VAL A 45 3.18 -5.83 -6.96
C VAL A 45 4.13 -4.67 -6.63
N ARG A 46 5.19 -4.48 -7.43
CA ARG A 46 6.14 -3.37 -7.25
C ARG A 46 5.48 -2.01 -7.49
N GLU A 47 4.64 -1.91 -8.52
CA GLU A 47 3.91 -0.69 -8.80
C GLU A 47 2.85 -0.43 -7.73
N PHE A 48 2.21 -1.49 -7.22
CA PHE A 48 1.28 -1.38 -6.09
C PHE A 48 1.97 -0.81 -4.84
N VAL A 49 3.14 -1.35 -4.47
CA VAL A 49 3.97 -0.80 -3.37
C VAL A 49 4.30 0.67 -3.62
N ARG A 50 4.68 1.05 -4.85
CA ARG A 50 4.98 2.44 -5.22
C ARG A 50 3.75 3.35 -5.08
N ALA A 51 2.57 2.89 -5.49
CA ALA A 51 1.34 3.67 -5.36
C ALA A 51 0.97 3.89 -3.88
N VAL A 52 1.14 2.87 -3.03
CA VAL A 52 0.93 2.99 -1.58
C VAL A 52 1.93 3.98 -0.97
N ALA A 53 3.22 3.88 -1.31
CA ALA A 53 4.25 4.79 -0.80
C ALA A 53 4.09 6.25 -1.28
N LYS A 54 3.50 6.47 -2.47
CA LYS A 54 3.23 7.82 -2.99
C LYS A 54 1.89 8.41 -2.53
N SER A 55 1.04 7.60 -1.91
CA SER A 55 -0.27 8.04 -1.44
C SER A 55 -0.13 9.15 -0.40
N ASP A 56 -1.13 10.04 -0.36
CA ASP A 56 -1.14 11.14 0.61
C ASP A 56 -1.23 10.63 2.05
N LEU A 57 -1.70 9.39 2.24
CA LEU A 57 -1.70 8.71 3.53
C LEU A 57 -0.29 8.46 4.07
N TYR A 58 0.60 7.94 3.22
CA TYR A 58 2.00 7.71 3.59
C TYR A 58 2.70 9.03 3.87
N LYS A 59 2.44 10.06 3.05
CA LYS A 59 3.00 11.40 3.27
C LYS A 59 2.49 12.02 4.57
N ASN A 60 1.21 11.90 4.87
CA ASN A 60 0.62 12.42 6.10
C ASN A 60 1.20 11.77 7.35
N LYS A 61 1.49 10.47 7.31
CA LYS A 61 2.00 9.74 8.47
C LYS A 61 3.51 9.84 8.65
N PHE A 62 4.27 9.84 7.56
CA PHE A 62 5.73 9.72 7.63
C PHE A 62 6.48 10.96 7.14
N PHE A 63 5.92 11.71 6.19
CA PHE A 63 6.61 12.84 5.55
C PHE A 63 6.34 14.18 6.24
N TYR A 64 5.08 14.51 6.56
CA TYR A 64 4.76 15.78 7.24
C TYR A 64 5.21 15.87 8.71
N PRO A 65 5.12 14.81 9.54
CA PRO A 65 5.47 14.92 10.95
C PRO A 65 6.96 14.69 11.25
N ASN A 66 7.74 14.14 10.32
CA ASN A 66 9.17 13.86 10.53
C ASN A 66 10.06 14.80 9.72
N SER A 67 11.21 15.16 10.29
CA SER A 67 12.26 15.86 9.55
C SER A 67 12.86 14.94 8.48
N ASN A 68 13.27 15.51 7.33
CA ASN A 68 13.81 14.75 6.19
C ASN A 68 14.93 13.76 6.56
N GLN A 69 15.71 14.03 7.61
CA GLN A 69 16.78 13.13 8.08
C GLN A 69 16.30 11.84 8.74
N ARG A 70 15.06 11.79 9.23
CA ARG A 70 14.43 10.58 9.77
C ARG A 70 13.65 9.79 8.70
N PHE A 71 13.46 10.37 7.52
CA PHE A 71 12.67 9.80 6.44
C PHE A 71 13.51 9.07 5.37
N VAL A 72 14.76 9.52 5.15
CA VAL A 72 15.71 8.97 4.16
C VAL A 72 16.38 7.70 4.64
#